data_AF-A0A952TUB3-F1
#
_entry.id   AF-A0A952TUB3-F1
#
_cell.length_a   1.000
_cell.length_b   1.000
_cell.length_c   1.000
_cell.angle_alpha   90.00
_cell.angle_beta   90.00
_cell.angle_gamma   90.00
#
_symmetry.space_group_name_H-M   'P 1'
#
loop_
_entity.id
_entity.type
_entity.pdbx_description
1 polymer ?
#
loop_
_entity_poly.entity_id
_entity_poly.type
_entity_poly.pdbx_seq_one_letter_code
_entity_poly.pdbx_strand_id
1 'polypeptide(L)'
;MNFLKLSLIIVTSISLAFLSSCSESNNIAGSDSLSPDQLSVFEYNVENFEITEATIDSDIKLDELQPMRPDGKLDERRLPPHVRNKIILQRVIRAMELDDEQMAALRELLNKHHICEIQWFRKLQAVRQAIVQRANVERREIMQQVKSGDITREQAQRLINQLNQKVREAMINNPALVEIREGLKDCRDELFDAIAELLNEEQLEIWERFLNSLK
;
A
#
# COMPACT_ATOMS: atom_id res chain seq x y z
N MET A 1 6.37 61.66 16.88
CA MET A 1 6.87 62.32 15.66
C MET A 1 7.47 61.25 14.74
N ASN A 2 6.67 60.87 13.76
CA ASN A 2 6.97 60.34 12.42
C ASN A 2 8.35 59.74 12.17
N PHE A 3 8.45 58.41 12.20
CA PHE A 3 9.43 57.70 11.36
C PHE A 3 8.73 57.26 10.08
N LEU A 4 9.15 57.89 8.98
CA LEU A 4 8.68 57.65 7.62
C LEU A 4 8.87 56.18 7.24
N LYS A 5 7.76 55.57 6.80
CA LYS A 5 7.73 54.40 5.95
C LYS A 5 8.36 54.78 4.60
N LEU A 6 9.38 54.05 4.16
CA LEU A 6 9.77 54.03 2.75
C LEU A 6 9.77 52.58 2.28
N SER A 7 8.63 52.21 1.67
CA SER A 7 8.47 50.99 0.90
C SER A 7 9.18 51.18 -0.44
N LEU A 8 10.18 50.35 -0.75
CA LEU A 8 10.69 50.20 -2.11
C LEU A 8 10.41 48.78 -2.57
N ILE A 9 9.35 48.64 -3.35
CA ILE A 9 8.95 47.41 -4.03
C ILE A 9 9.75 47.36 -5.32
N ILE A 10 10.68 46.40 -5.43
CA ILE A 10 11.32 46.06 -6.70
C ILE A 10 10.60 44.81 -7.23
N VAL A 11 9.70 45.03 -8.18
CA VAL A 11 9.10 43.96 -9.00
C VAL A 11 10.09 43.66 -10.13
N THR A 12 10.83 42.56 -10.00
CA THR A 12 11.58 41.96 -11.12
C THR A 12 10.84 40.71 -11.60
N SER A 13 10.12 40.90 -12.69
CA SER A 13 9.51 39.88 -13.54
C SER A 13 10.61 39.03 -14.19
N ILE A 14 10.80 37.80 -13.69
CA ILE A 14 11.61 36.78 -14.38
C ILE A 14 10.64 35.95 -15.22
N SER A 15 10.68 36.19 -16.52
CA SER A 15 9.95 35.44 -17.53
C SER A 15 10.31 33.97 -17.48
N LEU A 16 9.28 33.12 -17.40
CA LEU A 16 9.37 31.69 -17.61
C LEU A 16 9.81 31.41 -19.06
N ALA A 17 10.98 30.79 -19.21
CA ALA A 17 11.32 30.05 -20.42
C ALA A 17 11.08 28.55 -20.12
N PHE A 18 9.84 28.12 -20.34
CA PHE A 18 9.54 26.70 -20.52
C PHE A 18 10.12 26.27 -21.88
N LEU A 19 11.27 25.61 -21.87
CA LEU A 19 11.74 24.85 -23.02
C LEU A 19 11.19 23.43 -22.91
N SER A 20 10.25 23.14 -23.81
CA SER A 20 9.69 21.81 -24.07
C SER A 20 10.70 20.90 -24.79
N SER A 21 10.78 19.67 -24.30
CA SER A 21 10.89 18.42 -25.06
C SER A 21 12.04 18.23 -26.07
N CYS A 22 12.96 17.31 -25.74
CA CYS A 22 13.45 16.35 -26.72
C CYS A 22 12.89 14.97 -26.34
N SER A 23 12.06 14.44 -27.23
CA SER A 23 11.55 13.08 -27.19
C SER A 23 12.66 12.10 -27.54
N GLU A 24 12.95 11.17 -26.64
CA GLU A 24 13.48 9.87 -27.04
C GLU A 24 12.31 8.89 -27.05
N SER A 25 11.80 8.65 -28.25
CA SER A 25 10.70 7.75 -28.55
C SER A 25 11.12 6.31 -28.29
N ASN A 26 10.90 5.84 -27.08
CA ASN A 26 10.81 4.40 -26.85
C ASN A 26 9.39 3.98 -27.19
N ASN A 27 9.29 3.24 -28.29
CA ASN A 27 8.11 2.59 -28.82
C ASN A 27 7.21 2.03 -27.71
N ILE A 28 6.08 2.68 -27.42
CA ILE A 28 4.94 2.02 -26.80
C ILE A 28 4.13 1.43 -27.95
N ALA A 29 4.66 0.32 -28.48
CA ALA A 29 3.81 -0.62 -29.21
C ALA A 29 2.82 -1.18 -28.20
N GLY A 30 1.54 -1.06 -28.52
CA GLY A 30 0.43 -1.29 -27.60
C GLY A 30 0.50 -2.60 -26.82
N SER A 31 0.25 -2.48 -25.52
CA SER A 31 -0.63 -3.43 -24.90
C SER A 31 -1.86 -2.65 -24.44
N ASP A 32 -3.01 -2.92 -25.06
CA ASP A 32 -4.31 -2.41 -24.61
C ASP A 32 -4.73 -3.00 -23.25
N SER A 33 -3.79 -3.58 -22.51
CA SER A 33 -4.00 -4.29 -21.25
C SER A 33 -3.52 -3.44 -20.08
N LEU A 34 -4.41 -3.21 -19.12
CA LEU A 34 -4.07 -2.70 -17.80
C LEU A 34 -2.98 -3.57 -17.15
N SER A 35 -1.97 -2.92 -16.56
CA SER A 35 -0.88 -3.67 -15.94
C SER A 35 -1.37 -4.47 -14.74
N PRO A 36 -0.74 -5.62 -14.44
CA PRO A 36 -1.04 -6.42 -13.26
C PRO A 36 -1.11 -5.60 -11.96
N ASP A 37 -0.24 -4.61 -11.79
CA ASP A 37 -0.10 -3.86 -10.55
C ASP A 37 -1.23 -2.82 -10.37
N GLN A 38 -1.84 -2.37 -11.48
CA GLN A 38 -2.96 -1.43 -11.47
C GLN A 38 -4.31 -2.06 -11.08
N LEU A 39 -4.40 -3.39 -10.94
CA LEU A 39 -5.66 -4.11 -10.73
C LEU A 39 -5.77 -4.76 -9.34
N SER A 40 -4.91 -4.37 -8.40
CA SER A 40 -4.93 -4.84 -7.01
C SER A 40 -6.04 -4.18 -6.18
N VAL A 41 -7.29 -4.21 -6.65
CA VAL A 41 -8.38 -3.40 -6.08
C VAL A 41 -9.14 -4.11 -4.94
N PHE A 42 -8.79 -5.37 -4.63
CA PHE A 42 -9.64 -6.23 -3.79
C PHE A 42 -8.90 -6.82 -2.60
N GLU A 43 -9.32 -6.32 -1.43
CA GLU A 43 -9.17 -6.87 -0.08
C GLU A 43 -7.72 -7.01 0.42
N TYR A 44 -7.34 -6.10 1.31
CA TYR A 44 -6.01 -6.08 1.91
C TYR A 44 -6.02 -6.84 3.23
N ASN A 45 -5.20 -7.89 3.29
CA ASN A 45 -4.93 -8.55 4.56
C ASN A 45 -3.85 -7.76 5.32
N VAL A 46 -4.27 -6.71 6.04
CA VAL A 46 -3.38 -5.88 6.89
C VAL A 46 -2.85 -6.64 8.11
N GLU A 47 -3.37 -7.85 8.36
CA GLU A 47 -2.98 -8.74 9.45
C GLU A 47 -1.93 -9.77 9.01
N ASN A 48 -1.70 -9.92 7.71
CA ASN A 48 -0.62 -10.76 7.20
C ASN A 48 0.72 -10.04 7.34
N PHE A 49 1.63 -10.62 8.11
CA PHE A 49 3.00 -10.16 8.27
C PHE A 49 3.90 -11.35 8.57
N GLU A 50 5.13 -11.26 8.09
CA GLU A 50 6.20 -12.19 8.43
C GLU A 50 7.26 -11.44 9.24
N ILE A 51 7.65 -12.05 10.36
CA ILE A 51 8.77 -11.60 11.16
C ILE A 51 9.71 -12.76 11.39
N THR A 52 11.01 -12.52 11.26
CA THR A 52 12.01 -13.37 11.87
C THR A 52 12.02 -13.08 13.36
N GLU A 53 11.72 -14.09 14.18
CA GLU A 53 11.71 -13.98 15.63
C GLU A 53 13.08 -13.62 16.23
N ALA A 54 13.09 -12.93 17.38
CA ALA A 54 14.31 -12.76 18.14
C ALA A 54 14.77 -14.10 18.71
N THR A 55 16.08 -14.23 18.84
CA THR A 55 16.75 -15.28 19.59
C THR A 55 17.78 -14.68 20.54
N ILE A 56 18.43 -15.52 21.32
CA ILE A 56 19.58 -15.11 22.15
C ILE A 56 20.71 -14.51 21.30
N ASP A 57 20.75 -14.82 20.00
CA ASP A 57 21.85 -14.43 19.12
C ASP A 57 21.40 -13.48 18.00
N SER A 58 20.09 -13.28 17.80
CA SER A 58 19.53 -12.44 16.73
C SER A 58 18.41 -11.51 17.20
N ASP A 59 18.35 -10.34 16.58
CA ASP A 59 17.25 -9.38 16.71
C ASP A 59 16.03 -9.82 15.88
N ILE A 60 14.86 -9.28 16.20
CA ILE A 60 13.66 -9.42 15.36
C ILE A 60 13.89 -8.68 14.05
N LYS A 61 13.50 -9.29 12.93
CA LYS A 61 13.47 -8.66 11.62
C LYS A 61 12.05 -8.65 11.08
N LEU A 62 11.65 -7.52 10.53
CA LEU A 62 10.45 -7.42 9.72
C LEU A 62 10.83 -7.84 8.31
N ASP A 63 10.22 -8.89 7.79
CA ASP A 63 10.41 -9.20 6.38
C ASP A 63 9.75 -8.10 5.55
N GLU A 64 10.44 -7.68 4.49
CA GLU A 64 9.88 -6.70 3.57
C GLU A 64 8.56 -7.24 3.03
N LEU A 65 7.52 -6.42 3.05
CA LEU A 65 6.30 -6.67 2.29
C LEU A 65 6.70 -6.79 0.82
N GLN A 66 7.00 -8.01 0.37
CA GLN A 66 7.20 -8.24 -1.04
C GLN A 66 5.83 -8.05 -1.69
N PRO A 67 5.69 -7.15 -2.69
CA PRO A 67 4.51 -7.21 -3.54
C PRO A 67 4.48 -8.63 -4.12
N MET A 68 3.40 -9.37 -3.82
CA MET A 68 3.27 -10.76 -4.26
C MET A 68 3.56 -10.83 -5.76
N ARG A 69 4.63 -11.52 -6.14
CA ARG A 69 4.84 -11.88 -7.54
C ARG A 69 3.76 -12.90 -7.90
N PRO A 70 3.13 -12.80 -9.09
CA PRO A 70 2.27 -13.86 -9.59
C PRO A 70 3.15 -14.93 -10.21
N ASP A 71 3.88 -15.69 -9.38
CA ASP A 71 4.66 -16.83 -9.84
C ASP A 71 3.77 -18.07 -9.96
N GLY A 72 3.50 -18.45 -11.20
CA GLY A 72 3.03 -19.78 -11.56
C GLY A 72 1.75 -19.80 -12.38
N LYS A 73 1.67 -20.76 -13.31
CA LYS A 73 0.44 -21.11 -14.02
C LYS A 73 -0.60 -21.55 -12.99
N LEU A 74 -1.49 -20.64 -12.60
CA LEU A 74 -2.48 -20.90 -11.55
C LEU A 74 -3.76 -21.49 -12.14
N ASP A 75 -4.20 -22.59 -11.54
CA ASP A 75 -5.57 -23.10 -11.69
C ASP A 75 -6.54 -22.05 -11.11
N GLU A 76 -7.40 -21.47 -11.96
CA GLU A 76 -8.34 -20.40 -11.58
C GLU A 76 -9.23 -20.78 -10.37
N ARG A 77 -9.45 -22.09 -10.12
CA ARG A 77 -10.28 -22.58 -9.01
C ARG A 77 -9.57 -22.59 -7.66
N ARG A 78 -8.24 -22.43 -7.63
CA ARG A 78 -7.41 -22.42 -6.41
C ARG A 78 -6.74 -21.06 -6.17
N LEU A 79 -7.14 -20.06 -6.94
CA LEU A 79 -6.61 -18.72 -6.80
C LEU A 79 -7.02 -18.12 -5.45
N PRO A 80 -6.08 -17.45 -4.76
CA PRO A 80 -6.44 -16.56 -3.66
C PRO A 80 -7.50 -15.53 -4.13
N PRO A 81 -8.43 -15.12 -3.25
CA PRO A 81 -9.51 -14.20 -3.60
C PRO A 81 -9.05 -12.94 -4.36
N HIS A 82 -7.91 -12.35 -3.96
CA HIS A 82 -7.35 -11.16 -4.62
C HIS A 82 -6.96 -11.39 -6.09
N VAL A 83 -6.40 -12.56 -6.45
CA VAL A 83 -6.05 -12.88 -7.84
C VAL A 83 -7.30 -13.14 -8.66
N ARG A 84 -8.28 -13.83 -8.07
CA ARG A 84 -9.57 -14.08 -8.71
C ARG A 84 -10.30 -12.78 -9.03
N ASN A 85 -10.37 -11.85 -8.08
CA ASN A 85 -11.10 -10.59 -8.27
C ASN A 85 -10.45 -9.69 -9.31
N LYS A 86 -9.11 -9.69 -9.42
CA LYS A 86 -8.39 -9.03 -10.50
C LYS A 86 -8.75 -9.58 -11.88
N ILE A 87 -8.84 -10.90 -12.03
CA ILE A 87 -9.28 -11.53 -13.29
C ILE A 87 -10.72 -11.12 -13.62
N ILE A 88 -11.60 -11.06 -12.61
CA ILE A 88 -12.99 -10.64 -12.79
C ILE A 88 -13.06 -9.17 -13.22
N LEU A 89 -12.33 -8.26 -12.56
CA LEU A 89 -12.28 -6.85 -12.93
C LEU A 89 -11.79 -6.66 -14.38
N GLN A 90 -10.75 -7.38 -14.81
CA GLN A 90 -10.32 -7.36 -16.21
C GLN A 90 -11.42 -7.83 -17.18
N ARG A 91 -12.18 -8.87 -16.82
CA ARG A 91 -13.30 -9.35 -17.64
C ARG A 91 -14.42 -8.32 -17.71
N VAL A 92 -14.72 -7.64 -16.60
CA VAL A 92 -15.74 -6.58 -16.50
C VAL A 92 -15.34 -5.37 -17.34
N ILE A 93 -14.10 -4.88 -17.22
CA ILE A 93 -13.60 -3.76 -18.02
C ILE A 93 -13.69 -4.05 -19.52
N ARG A 94 -13.35 -5.27 -19.94
CA ARG A 94 -13.53 -5.69 -21.34
C ARG A 94 -15.01 -5.73 -21.76
N ALA A 95 -15.89 -6.19 -20.89
CA ALA A 95 -17.32 -6.29 -21.17
C ALA A 95 -18.02 -4.92 -21.27
N MET A 96 -17.47 -3.89 -20.63
CA MET A 96 -18.00 -2.52 -20.73
C MET A 96 -17.66 -1.84 -22.06
N GLU A 97 -16.79 -2.41 -22.90
CA GLU A 97 -16.42 -1.87 -24.21
C GLU A 97 -16.12 -0.35 -24.15
N LEU A 98 -15.31 0.05 -23.17
CA LEU A 98 -14.94 1.45 -22.95
C LEU A 98 -14.29 2.05 -24.21
N ASP A 99 -14.67 3.26 -24.58
CA ASP A 99 -14.00 4.00 -25.65
C ASP A 99 -12.59 4.47 -25.23
N ASP A 100 -11.85 5.06 -26.17
CA ASP A 100 -10.47 5.50 -25.93
C ASP A 100 -10.36 6.56 -24.83
N GLU A 101 -11.33 7.47 -24.72
CA GLU A 101 -11.35 8.54 -23.71
C GLU A 101 -11.64 7.95 -22.32
N GLN A 102 -12.65 7.08 -22.24
CA GLN A 102 -12.97 6.33 -21.03
C GLN A 102 -11.81 5.44 -20.59
N MET A 103 -11.16 4.74 -21.52
CA MET A 103 -10.02 3.90 -21.20
C MET A 103 -8.82 4.71 -20.69
N ALA A 104 -8.58 5.90 -21.25
CA ALA A 104 -7.56 6.82 -20.76
C ALA A 104 -7.88 7.31 -19.33
N ALA A 105 -9.11 7.74 -19.08
CA ALA A 105 -9.57 8.17 -17.76
C ALA A 105 -9.48 7.04 -16.72
N LEU A 106 -9.90 5.82 -17.08
CA LEU A 106 -9.80 4.65 -16.20
C LEU A 106 -8.34 4.38 -15.77
N ARG A 107 -7.38 4.48 -16.69
CA ARG A 107 -5.95 4.31 -16.35
C ARG A 107 -5.47 5.34 -15.34
N GLU A 108 -5.91 6.59 -15.47
CA GLU A 108 -5.60 7.64 -14.51
C GLU A 108 -6.21 7.35 -13.13
N LEU A 109 -7.48 6.93 -13.09
CA LEU A 109 -8.16 6.54 -11.85
C LEU A 109 -7.46 5.38 -11.14
N LEU A 110 -7.05 4.34 -11.88
CA LEU A 110 -6.32 3.20 -11.31
C LEU A 110 -4.94 3.62 -10.77
N ASN A 111 -4.24 4.52 -11.47
CA ASN A 111 -2.98 5.07 -10.98
C ASN A 111 -3.17 5.91 -9.71
N LYS A 112 -4.23 6.73 -9.65
CA LYS A 112 -4.58 7.51 -8.46
C LYS A 112 -4.90 6.60 -7.27
N HIS A 113 -5.69 5.55 -7.50
CA HIS A 113 -5.98 4.53 -6.49
C HIS A 113 -4.69 3.88 -5.97
N HIS A 114 -3.79 3.47 -6.86
CA HIS A 114 -2.51 2.88 -6.47
C HIS A 114 -1.66 3.81 -5.58
N ILE A 115 -1.60 5.09 -5.93
CA ILE A 115 -0.91 6.11 -5.12
C ILE A 115 -1.55 6.22 -3.73
N CYS A 116 -2.89 6.18 -3.65
CA CYS A 116 -3.63 6.19 -2.39
C CYS A 116 -3.27 4.99 -1.50
N GLU A 117 -3.28 3.77 -2.05
CA GLU A 117 -2.89 2.54 -1.34
C GLU A 117 -1.47 2.62 -0.79
N ILE A 118 -0.51 3.09 -1.59
CA ILE A 118 0.91 3.21 -1.20
C ILE A 118 1.06 4.03 0.08
N GLN A 119 0.27 5.09 0.26
CA GLN A 119 0.33 5.92 1.45
C GLN A 119 -0.06 5.14 2.71
N TRP A 120 -1.12 4.34 2.62
CA TRP A 120 -1.57 3.47 3.71
C TRP A 120 -0.60 2.32 3.99
N PHE A 121 -0.01 1.72 2.96
CA PHE A 121 1.02 0.68 3.13
C PHE A 121 2.29 1.24 3.78
N ARG A 122 2.71 2.45 3.43
CA ARG A 122 3.83 3.13 4.11
C ARG A 122 3.52 3.36 5.58
N LYS A 123 2.29 3.77 5.90
CA LYS A 123 1.84 3.93 7.29
C LYS A 123 1.85 2.61 8.04
N LEU A 124 1.32 1.53 7.45
CA LEU A 124 1.35 0.18 8.01
C LEU A 124 2.79 -0.28 8.28
N GLN A 125 3.70 -0.08 7.32
CA GLN A 125 5.11 -0.43 7.46
C GLN A 125 5.78 0.36 8.59
N ALA A 126 5.52 1.66 8.69
CA ALA A 126 6.06 2.50 9.76
C ALA A 126 5.59 2.03 11.15
N VAL A 127 4.30 1.68 11.29
CA VAL A 127 3.74 1.13 12.54
C VAL A 127 4.45 -0.18 12.93
N ARG A 128 4.60 -1.11 11.97
CA ARG A 128 5.27 -2.40 12.20
C ARG A 128 6.74 -2.23 12.56
N GLN A 129 7.46 -1.35 11.86
CA GLN A 129 8.85 -1.03 12.16
C GLN A 129 9.03 -0.47 13.56
N ALA A 130 8.14 0.43 14.02
CA ALA A 130 8.19 0.97 15.36
C ALA A 130 7.98 -0.09 16.46
N ILE A 131 7.15 -1.12 16.20
CA ILE A 131 7.00 -2.26 17.10
C ILE A 131 8.30 -3.07 17.18
N VAL A 132 8.88 -3.43 16.02
CA VAL A 132 10.13 -4.21 15.95
C VAL A 132 11.29 -3.47 16.59
N GLN A 133 11.43 -2.17 16.35
CA GLN A 133 12.50 -1.35 16.95
C GLN A 133 12.42 -1.35 18.48
N ARG A 134 11.21 -1.15 19.04
CA ARG A 134 11.00 -1.21 20.49
C ARG A 134 11.32 -2.59 21.05
N ALA A 135 10.87 -3.65 20.39
CA ALA A 135 11.16 -5.01 20.82
C ALA A 135 12.67 -5.33 20.78
N ASN A 136 13.40 -4.83 19.79
CA ASN A 136 14.85 -5.00 19.72
C ASN A 136 15.59 -4.22 20.82
N VAL A 137 15.03 -3.12 21.33
CA VAL A 137 15.54 -2.47 22.56
C VAL A 137 15.35 -3.39 23.77
N GLU A 138 14.13 -3.90 24.01
CA GLU A 138 13.82 -4.81 25.13
C GLU A 138 14.69 -6.09 25.06
N ARG A 139 14.90 -6.64 23.86
CA ARG A 139 15.79 -7.78 23.65
C ARG A 139 17.24 -7.48 24.05
N ARG A 140 17.77 -6.30 23.72
CA ARG A 140 19.13 -5.90 24.12
C ARG A 140 19.25 -5.74 25.64
N GLU A 141 18.22 -5.25 26.30
CA GLU A 141 18.18 -5.15 27.77
C GLU A 141 18.19 -6.54 28.42
N ILE A 142 17.41 -7.49 27.91
CA ILE A 142 17.46 -8.91 28.35
C ILE A 142 18.88 -9.46 28.20
N MET A 143 19.52 -9.22 27.05
CA MET A 143 20.88 -9.69 26.81
C MET A 143 21.92 -8.99 27.70
N GLN A 144 21.67 -7.76 28.13
CA GLN A 144 22.54 -7.08 29.08
C GLN A 144 22.44 -7.70 30.47
N GLN A 145 21.25 -8.09 30.92
CA GLN A 145 21.05 -8.83 32.19
C GLN A 145 21.74 -10.20 32.18
N VAL A 146 21.81 -10.87 31.03
CA VAL A 146 22.59 -12.11 30.89
C VAL A 146 24.09 -11.83 31.07
N LYS A 147 24.59 -10.75 30.45
CA LYS A 147 26.02 -10.39 30.49
C LYS A 147 26.47 -9.94 31.89
N SER A 148 25.62 -9.26 32.64
CA SER A 148 25.88 -8.89 34.05
C SER A 148 25.75 -10.08 35.00
N GLY A 149 25.15 -11.19 34.56
CA GLY A 149 24.89 -12.36 35.40
C GLY A 149 23.64 -12.22 36.26
N ASP A 150 22.80 -11.21 36.03
CA ASP A 150 21.55 -10.98 36.76
C ASP A 150 20.50 -12.06 36.45
N ILE A 151 20.52 -12.59 35.21
CA ILE A 151 19.67 -13.70 34.79
C ILE A 151 20.48 -14.78 34.07
N THR A 152 19.99 -16.02 34.13
CA THR A 152 20.56 -17.14 33.37
C THR A 152 20.15 -17.10 31.90
N ARG A 153 20.84 -17.89 31.07
CA ARG A 153 20.51 -18.06 29.65
C ARG A 153 19.10 -18.64 29.47
N GLU A 154 18.67 -19.56 30.34
CA GLU A 154 17.34 -20.16 30.31
C GLU A 154 16.25 -19.15 30.68
N GLN A 155 16.52 -18.27 31.64
CA GLN A 155 15.61 -17.17 31.98
C GLN A 155 15.49 -16.19 30.80
N ALA A 156 16.60 -15.84 30.16
CA ALA A 156 16.59 -14.98 28.98
C ALA A 156 15.81 -15.60 27.81
N GLN A 157 15.96 -16.90 27.55
CA GLN A 157 15.17 -17.57 26.51
C GLN A 157 13.66 -17.46 26.76
N ARG A 158 13.23 -17.62 28.01
CA ARG A 158 11.81 -17.46 28.37
C ARG A 158 11.32 -16.03 28.14
N LEU A 159 12.12 -15.02 28.51
CA LEU A 159 11.81 -13.62 28.29
C LEU A 159 11.75 -13.27 26.79
N ILE A 160 12.67 -13.81 25.98
CA ILE A 160 12.67 -13.62 24.52
C ILE A 160 11.44 -14.26 23.88
N ASN A 161 11.03 -15.46 24.30
CA ASN A 161 9.81 -16.09 23.79
C ASN A 161 8.56 -15.25 24.13
N GLN A 162 8.49 -14.71 25.34
CA GLN A 162 7.42 -13.79 25.75
C GLN A 162 7.44 -12.50 24.93
N LEU A 163 8.63 -11.94 24.66
CA LEU A 163 8.79 -10.78 23.79
C LEU A 163 8.27 -11.05 22.38
N ASN A 164 8.62 -12.20 21.77
CA ASN A 164 8.13 -12.58 20.44
C ASN A 164 6.59 -12.69 20.40
N GLN A 165 5.98 -13.24 21.45
CA GLN A 165 4.51 -13.29 21.56
C GLN A 165 3.91 -11.87 21.67
N LYS A 166 4.44 -11.02 22.56
CA LYS A 166 3.99 -9.63 22.70
C LYS A 166 4.07 -8.86 21.39
N VAL A 167 5.12 -9.09 20.59
CA VAL A 167 5.30 -8.43 19.30
C VAL A 167 4.20 -8.82 18.32
N ARG A 168 3.87 -10.11 18.22
CA ARG A 168 2.76 -10.58 17.37
C ARG A 168 1.43 -9.98 17.80
N GLU A 169 1.14 -10.00 19.10
CA GLU A 169 -0.07 -9.42 19.65
C GLU A 169 -0.14 -7.91 19.39
N ALA A 170 0.99 -7.19 19.53
CA ALA A 170 1.08 -5.76 19.27
C ALA A 170 0.90 -5.41 17.79
N MET A 171 1.28 -6.31 16.87
CA MET A 171 1.05 -6.12 15.43
C MET A 171 -0.42 -6.35 15.06
N ILE A 172 -1.04 -7.43 15.56
CA ILE A 172 -2.43 -7.81 15.26
C ILE A 172 -3.43 -6.85 15.91
N ASN A 173 -3.18 -6.46 17.16
CA ASN A 173 -4.10 -5.62 17.94
C ASN A 173 -3.74 -4.13 17.90
N ASN A 174 -2.94 -3.70 16.92
CA ASN A 174 -2.56 -2.30 16.84
C ASN A 174 -3.79 -1.44 16.46
N PRO A 175 -4.16 -0.42 17.25
CA PRO A 175 -5.32 0.42 16.95
C PRO A 175 -5.20 1.16 15.61
N ALA A 176 -3.97 1.42 15.12
CA ALA A 176 -3.76 2.02 13.81
C ALA A 176 -4.27 1.15 12.65
N LEU A 177 -4.47 -0.15 12.85
CA LEU A 177 -5.03 -1.02 11.81
C LEU A 177 -6.47 -0.66 11.46
N VAL A 178 -7.26 -0.12 12.40
CA VAL A 178 -8.63 0.34 12.11
C VAL A 178 -8.58 1.46 11.08
N GLU A 179 -7.79 2.49 11.36
CA GLU A 179 -7.61 3.63 10.47
C GLU A 179 -7.03 3.22 9.12
N ILE A 180 -6.05 2.31 9.08
CA ILE A 180 -5.46 1.82 7.83
C ILE A 180 -6.49 1.03 7.00
N ARG A 181 -7.32 0.20 7.62
CA ARG A 181 -8.39 -0.54 6.91
C ARG A 181 -9.44 0.42 6.34
N GLU A 182 -9.86 1.40 7.14
CA GLU A 182 -10.81 2.43 6.70
C GLU A 182 -10.24 3.24 5.55
N GLY A 183 -9.00 3.70 5.66
CA GLY A 183 -8.34 4.45 4.59
C GLY A 183 -8.17 3.68 3.28
N LEU A 184 -7.81 2.40 3.35
CA LEU A 184 -7.73 1.53 2.18
C LEU A 184 -9.11 1.26 1.55
N LYS A 185 -10.15 1.12 2.39
CA LYS A 185 -11.54 1.03 1.93
C LYS A 185 -11.94 2.33 1.22
N ASP A 186 -11.62 3.49 1.78
CA ASP A 186 -11.95 4.78 1.18
C ASP A 186 -11.25 4.96 -0.18
N CYS A 187 -9.97 4.57 -0.32
CA CYS A 187 -9.27 4.57 -1.61
C CYS A 187 -10.01 3.73 -2.67
N ARG A 188 -10.59 2.60 -2.28
CA ARG A 188 -11.33 1.70 -3.17
C ARG A 188 -12.71 2.26 -3.51
N ASP A 189 -13.42 2.76 -2.51
CA ASP A 189 -14.76 3.31 -2.70
C ASP A 189 -14.70 4.56 -3.60
N GLU A 190 -13.71 5.45 -3.40
CA GLU A 190 -13.44 6.58 -4.30
C GLU A 190 -13.15 6.14 -5.75
N LEU A 191 -12.39 5.05 -5.94
CA LEU A 191 -12.13 4.50 -7.28
C LEU A 191 -13.44 3.99 -7.91
N PHE A 192 -14.28 3.28 -7.16
CA PHE A 192 -15.52 2.73 -7.69
C PHE A 192 -16.54 3.81 -8.07
N ASP A 193 -16.65 4.84 -7.25
CA ASP A 193 -17.52 5.98 -7.53
C ASP A 193 -17.03 6.74 -8.77
N ALA A 194 -15.73 7.01 -8.86
CA ALA A 194 -15.16 7.70 -10.02
C ALA A 194 -15.24 6.87 -11.32
N ILE A 195 -15.15 5.54 -11.24
CA ILE A 195 -15.43 4.67 -12.39
C ILE A 195 -16.89 4.82 -12.78
N ALA A 196 -17.84 4.74 -11.84
CA ALA A 196 -19.26 4.82 -12.16
C ALA A 196 -19.64 6.14 -12.86
N GLU A 197 -19.02 7.27 -12.48
CA GLU A 197 -19.22 8.58 -13.13
C GLU A 197 -18.73 8.64 -14.57
N LEU A 198 -17.79 7.77 -14.97
CA LEU A 198 -17.24 7.70 -16.31
C LEU A 198 -18.13 6.93 -17.28
N LEU A 199 -19.00 6.06 -16.76
CA LEU A 199 -19.76 5.09 -17.54
C LEU A 199 -21.07 5.69 -18.07
N ASN A 200 -21.48 5.23 -19.25
CA ASN A 200 -22.85 5.44 -19.72
C ASN A 200 -23.82 4.46 -19.03
N GLU A 201 -25.12 4.59 -19.31
CA GLU A 201 -26.18 3.80 -18.65
C GLU A 201 -25.98 2.28 -18.83
N GLU A 202 -25.67 1.81 -20.05
CA GLU A 202 -25.47 0.38 -20.33
C GLU A 202 -24.23 -0.18 -19.62
N GLN A 203 -23.14 0.58 -19.61
CA GLN A 203 -21.90 0.22 -18.94
C GLN A 203 -22.06 0.20 -17.41
N LEU A 204 -22.82 1.14 -16.86
CA LEU A 204 -23.10 1.22 -15.45
C LEU A 204 -23.86 -0.02 -14.95
N GLU A 205 -24.79 -0.57 -15.72
CA GLU A 205 -25.46 -1.83 -15.38
C GLU A 205 -24.49 -3.03 -15.30
N ILE A 206 -23.46 -3.06 -16.16
CA ILE A 206 -22.41 -4.08 -16.11
C ILE A 206 -21.57 -3.89 -14.83
N TRP A 207 -21.21 -2.65 -14.53
CA TRP A 207 -20.45 -2.29 -13.34
C TRP A 207 -21.18 -2.63 -12.03
N GLU A 208 -22.46 -2.28 -11.91
CA GLU A 208 -23.26 -2.57 -10.71
C GLU A 208 -23.45 -4.07 -10.47
N ARG A 209 -23.66 -4.86 -11.55
CA ARG A 209 -23.70 -6.33 -11.44
C ARG A 209 -22.39 -6.88 -10.91
N PHE A 210 -21.27 -6.34 -11.37
CA PHE A 210 -19.96 -6.68 -10.83
C PHE A 210 -19.83 -6.32 -9.35
N LEU A 211 -20.16 -5.09 -8.95
CA LEU A 211 -20.08 -4.66 -7.56
C LEU A 211 -20.95 -5.53 -6.63
N ASN A 212 -22.15 -5.91 -7.08
CA ASN A 212 -23.02 -6.80 -6.33
C ASN A 212 -22.45 -8.23 -6.19
N SER A 213 -21.57 -8.68 -7.10
CA SER A 213 -20.90 -9.98 -6.99
C SER A 213 -19.76 -10.03 -5.99
N LEU A 214 -19.31 -8.86 -5.49
CA LEU A 214 -18.26 -8.72 -4.49
C LEU A 214 -18.77 -8.75 -3.05
N LYS A 215 -20.09 -8.62 -2.86
CA LYS A 215 -20.77 -8.69 -1.55
C LYS A 215 -20.98 -10.15 -1.14
#